data_AF-B8IPA3-F1
#
_entry.id   AF-B8IPA3-F1
#
_cell.length_a   1.000
_cell.length_b   1.000
_cell.length_c   1.000
_cell.angle_alpha   90.00
_cell.angle_beta   90.00
_cell.angle_gamma   90.00
#
_symmetry.space_group_name_H-M   'P 1'
#
loop_
_entity.id
_entity.type
_entity.pdbx_description
1 polymer ?
#
loop_
_entity_poly.entity_id
_entity_poly.type
_entity_poly.pdbx_seq_one_letter_code
_entity_poly.pdbx_strand_id
1 'polypeptide(L)' 'MTTPVLAQRDDPGLQMNCASDYFRLCAGADPDSPEVERCFARNRVRLSAQCRAAISAYDRGESTTQAGRRAQ' A
#
# COMPACT_ATOMS: atom_id res chain seq x y z
N MET A 1 16.09 1.75 11.05
CA MET A 1 14.63 1.56 11.18
C MET A 1 14.01 2.23 9.96
N THR A 2 13.95 1.52 8.84
CA THR A 2 13.48 2.09 7.57
C THR A 2 11.97 2.11 7.61
N THR A 3 11.39 3.28 7.85
CA THR A 3 9.95 3.44 8.01
C THR A 3 9.26 3.03 6.69
N PRO A 4 8.34 2.04 6.71
CA PRO A 4 7.65 1.55 5.50
C PRO A 4 6.73 2.61 4.85
N VAL A 5 6.62 3.80 5.45
CA VAL A 5 5.76 4.90 5.00
C VAL A 5 6.10 5.39 3.58
N LEU A 6 7.34 5.24 3.13
CA LEU A 6 7.73 5.63 1.77
C LEU A 6 7.43 4.56 0.74
N ALA A 7 7.46 3.28 1.10
CA ALA A 7 7.37 2.23 0.09
C ALA A 7 5.91 1.94 -0.32
N GLN A 8 4.89 2.44 0.40
CA GLN A 8 3.53 2.54 -0.14
C GLN A 8 3.41 3.61 -1.25
N ARG A 9 4.26 4.66 -1.21
CA ARG A 9 4.27 5.76 -2.19
C ARG A 9 4.98 5.35 -3.49
N ASP A 10 5.96 4.46 -3.41
CA ASP A 10 6.84 4.07 -4.52
C ASP A 10 6.55 2.68 -5.13
N ASP A 11 5.49 1.98 -4.70
CA ASP A 11 5.07 0.74 -5.35
C ASP A 11 3.86 1.00 -6.27
N PRO A 12 4.07 1.09 -7.61
CA PRO A 12 2.99 1.28 -8.57
C PRO A 12 1.97 0.15 -8.52
N GLY A 13 2.40 -1.06 -8.11
CA GLY A 13 1.50 -2.19 -7.91
C GLY A 13 0.52 -1.92 -6.77
N LEU A 14 0.98 -1.41 -5.64
CA LEU A 14 0.12 -1.07 -4.51
C LEU A 14 -0.84 0.07 -4.89
N GLN A 15 -0.35 1.14 -5.52
CA GLN A 15 -1.18 2.26 -5.95
C GLN A 15 -2.28 1.83 -6.93
N MET A 16 -1.93 1.06 -7.96
CA MET A 16 -2.89 0.60 -8.97
C MET A 16 -3.96 -0.31 -8.37
N ASN A 17 -3.55 -1.26 -7.52
CA ASN A 17 -4.47 -2.24 -6.93
C ASN A 17 -5.35 -1.63 -5.82
N CYS A 18 -4.90 -0.56 -5.16
CA CYS A 18 -5.60 0.06 -4.04
C CYS A 18 -6.24 1.41 -4.35
N ALA A 19 -6.06 2.00 -5.55
CA ALA A 19 -6.58 3.32 -5.90
C ALA A 19 -8.11 3.41 -5.72
N SER A 20 -8.87 2.43 -6.21
CA SER A 20 -10.34 2.43 -6.09
C SER A 20 -10.79 2.36 -4.62
N ASP A 21 -10.15 1.50 -3.83
CA ASP A 21 -10.44 1.36 -2.41
C ASP A 21 -10.06 2.64 -1.63
N TYR A 22 -8.95 3.27 -2.00
CA TYR A 22 -8.53 4.54 -1.46
C TYR A 22 -9.58 5.63 -1.70
N PHE A 23 -10.02 5.85 -2.93
CA PHE A 23 -11.03 6.86 -3.23
C PHE A 23 -12.37 6.59 -2.53
N ARG A 24 -12.73 5.32 -2.34
CA ARG A 24 -14.00 4.95 -1.71
C ARG A 24 -13.98 5.02 -0.18
N LEU A 25 -12.86 4.69 0.45
CA LEU A 25 -12.78 4.46 1.89
C LEU A 25 -11.85 5.43 2.62
N CYS A 26 -10.85 5.96 1.92
CA CYS A 26 -9.70 6.68 2.48
C CYS A 26 -9.41 8.02 1.81
N ALA A 27 -10.31 8.57 0.97
CA ALA A 27 -10.08 9.79 0.20
C ALA A 27 -9.76 11.05 1.06
N GLY A 28 -10.08 11.02 2.36
CA GLY A 28 -9.73 12.09 3.31
C GLY A 28 -8.39 11.88 4.03
N ALA A 29 -7.70 10.78 3.79
CA ALA A 29 -6.36 10.55 4.32
C ALA A 29 -5.34 11.17 3.35
N ASP A 30 -4.28 11.80 3.87
CA ASP A 30 -3.22 12.34 3.04
C ASP A 30 -2.37 11.17 2.46
N PRO A 31 -2.26 11.02 1.11
CA PRO A 31 -1.50 9.94 0.47
C PRO A 31 0.01 9.98 0.78
N ASP A 32 0.52 11.12 1.22
CA ASP A 32 1.91 11.30 1.62
C ASP A 32 2.13 11.02 3.12
N SER A 33 1.07 10.65 3.84
CA SER A 33 1.10 10.40 5.28
C SER A 33 0.82 8.91 5.61
N PRO A 34 1.22 8.43 6.81
CA PRO A 34 0.84 7.10 7.30
C PRO A 34 -0.66 6.91 7.54
N GLU A 35 -1.48 7.93 7.26
CA GLU A 35 -2.92 7.91 7.48
C GLU A 35 -3.64 6.96 6.53
N VAL A 36 -3.13 6.80 5.30
CA VAL A 36 -3.65 5.83 4.32
C VAL A 36 -3.49 4.41 4.82
N GLU A 37 -2.31 4.08 5.36
CA GLU A 37 -2.04 2.76 5.91
C GLU A 37 -2.97 2.46 7.09
N ARG A 38 -3.12 3.42 8.02
CA ARG A 38 -4.08 3.30 9.12
C ARG A 38 -5.51 3.14 8.61
N CYS A 39 -5.87 3.86 7.55
CA CYS A 39 -7.19 3.73 6.94
C CYS A 39 -7.41 2.35 6.33
N PHE A 40 -6.46 1.82 5.58
CA PHE A 40 -6.50 0.48 5.02
C PHE A 40 -6.51 -0.61 6.09
N ALA A 41 -5.74 -0.46 7.18
CA ALA A 41 -5.76 -1.38 8.30
C ALA A 41 -7.15 -1.46 8.95
N ARG A 42 -7.79 -0.30 9.20
CA ARG A 42 -9.15 -0.23 9.75
C ARG A 42 -10.20 -0.80 8.80
N ASN A 43 -10.00 -0.64 7.50
CA ASN A 43 -10.95 -1.07 6.48
C ASN A 43 -10.57 -2.39 5.80
N ARG A 44 -9.63 -3.18 6.35
CA ARG A 44 -9.01 -4.34 5.68
C ARG A 44 -10.04 -5.33 5.12
N VAL A 45 -11.11 -5.58 5.87
CA VAL A 45 -12.23 -6.46 5.47
C VAL A 45 -13.11 -5.87 4.36
N ARG A 46 -13.14 -4.55 4.23
CA ARG A 46 -13.92 -3.80 3.23
C ARG A 46 -13.15 -3.53 1.93
N LEU A 47 -11.82 -3.64 1.97
CA LEU A 47 -10.98 -3.53 0.78
C LEU A 47 -11.34 -4.60 -0.26
N SER A 48 -11.01 -4.33 -1.51
CA SER A 48 -11.03 -5.34 -2.56
C SER A 48 -10.05 -6.48 -2.24
N ALA A 49 -10.32 -7.67 -2.80
CA ALA A 49 -9.39 -8.80 -2.68
C ALA A 49 -8.01 -8.47 -3.28
N GLN A 50 -7.99 -7.68 -4.35
CA GLN A 50 -6.77 -7.28 -5.05
C GLN A 50 -5.91 -6.34 -4.19
N CYS A 51 -6.50 -5.30 -3.59
CA CYS A 51 -5.77 -4.41 -2.68
C CYS A 51 -5.29 -5.14 -1.42
N ARG A 52 -6.10 -6.05 -0.85
CA ARG A 52 -5.66 -6.88 0.28
C ARG A 52 -4.41 -7.68 -0.05
N ALA A 53 -4.42 -8.36 -1.19
CA ALA A 53 -3.32 -9.18 -1.67
C ALA A 53 -2.06 -8.34 -1.94
N ALA A 54 -2.21 -7.17 -2.56
CA ALA A 54 -1.11 -6.24 -2.82
C ALA A 54 -0.45 -5.76 -1.52
N ILE A 55 -1.24 -5.36 -0.51
CA ILE A 55 -0.71 -5.02 0.82
C ILE A 55 0.01 -6.21 1.46
N SER A 56 -0.56 -7.41 1.38
CA SER A 56 0.09 -8.61 1.94
C SER A 56 1.36 -9.03 1.19
N ALA A 57 1.49 -8.77 -0.10
CA ALA A 57 2.73 -8.97 -0.85
C ALA A 57 3.77 -7.94 -0.43
N TYR A 58 3.35 -6.69 -0.31
CA TYR A 58 4.18 -5.59 0.16
C TYR A 58 4.72 -5.81 1.59
N ASP A 59 3.88 -6.24 2.54
CA ASP A 59 4.26 -6.54 3.92
C ASP A 59 5.30 -7.67 4.01
N ARG A 60 5.27 -8.60 3.04
CA ARG A 60 6.25 -9.69 2.91
C ARG A 60 7.56 -9.25 2.23
N GLY A 61 7.67 -7.99 1.81
CA GLY A 61 8.83 -7.46 1.08
C GLY A 61 8.87 -7.91 -0.38
N GLU A 62 7.72 -8.27 -0.96
CA GLU A 62 7.53 -8.60 -2.38
C GLU A 62 6.91 -7.41 -3.13
N SER A 63 7.41 -6.19 -2.90
CA SER A 63 7.07 -5.04 -3.73
C SER A 63 7.69 -5.23 -5.12
N THR A 64 6.90 -5.06 -6.18
CA THR A 64 7.37 -5.19 -7.56
C THR A 64 8.43 -4.12 -7.89
N THR A 65 8.45 -3.00 -7.15
CA THR A 65 9.56 -2.01 -7.20
C THR A 65 10.83 -2.50 -6.48
N GLN A 66 10.74 -3.43 -5.51
CA GLN A 66 11.90 -4.07 -4.89
C GLN A 66 12.51 -5.20 -5.74
N ALA A 67 11.91 -5.58 -6.86
CA ALA A 67 12.57 -6.46 -7.83
C ALA A 67 13.82 -5.80 -8.48
N GLY A 68 13.97 -4.47 -8.37
CA GLY A 68 15.18 -3.74 -8.79
C GLY A 68 16.14 -3.37 -7.66
N ARG A 69 15.80 -3.62 -6.39
CA ARG A 69 16.60 -3.18 -5.21
C ARG A 69 16.91 -4.31 -4.24
N ARG A 70 17.04 -5.55 -4.75
CA ARG A 70 17.73 -6.66 -4.09
C ARG A 70 19.06 -7.00 -4.79
N ALA A 71 19.75 -5.96 -5.23
CA ALA A 71 21.15 -5.97 -5.65
C ALA A 71 21.84 -4.67 -5.16
N GLN A 72 21.86 -4.46 -3.84
CA GLN A 72 22.80 -3.59 -3.12
C GLN A 72 22.95 -4.17 -1.71
#